data_AF-A0A0K9PVG1-F1
#
_entry.id   AF-A0A0K9PVG1-F1
#
_cell.length_a   1.000
_cell.length_b   1.000
_cell.length_c   1.000
_cell.angle_alpha   90.00
_cell.angle_beta   90.00
_cell.angle_gamma   90.00
#
_symmetry.space_group_name_H-M   'P 1'
#
loop_
_entity.id
_entity.type
_entity.pdbx_description
1 polymer ?
#
loop_
_entity_poly.entity_id
_entity_poly.type
_entity_poly.pdbx_seq_one_letter_code
_entity_poly.pdbx_strand_id
1 'polypeptide(L)'
;MDPLGGDIQLGRISAEKILEIAPDDSAAYTIISNLHASKGMWSVKADVLAWMKSRGIKKEASKCWVEINGRIYVFFKNGTSHPMMESRRNQD
;
A
#
# COMPACT_ATOMS: atom_id res chain seq x y z
N MET A 1 24.53 -12.52 -0.21
CA MET A 1 23.09 -12.87 -0.21
C MET A 1 22.37 -11.61 0.24
N ASP A 2 21.66 -10.93 -0.67
CA ASP A 2 20.96 -9.67 -0.36
C ASP A 2 19.66 -10.01 0.41
N PRO A 3 19.50 -9.58 1.67
CA PRO A 3 18.32 -9.88 2.48
C PRO A 3 17.02 -9.30 1.92
N LEU A 4 17.08 -8.35 0.98
CA LEU A 4 15.92 -7.62 0.47
C LEU A 4 15.42 -8.12 -0.89
N GLY A 5 16.20 -8.96 -1.59
CA GLY A 5 15.91 -9.34 -2.98
C GLY A 5 14.77 -10.34 -3.17
N GLY A 6 14.50 -11.19 -2.16
CA GLY A 6 13.47 -12.25 -2.23
C GLY A 6 12.05 -11.72 -2.19
N ASP A 7 11.79 -10.70 -1.37
CA ASP A 7 10.46 -10.11 -1.17
C ASP A 7 10.01 -9.29 -2.40
N ILE A 8 10.96 -8.66 -3.09
CA ILE A 8 10.71 -7.84 -4.29
C ILE A 8 10.17 -8.67 -5.45
N GLN A 9 10.75 -9.84 -5.73
CA GLN A 9 10.28 -10.68 -6.84
C GLN A 9 8.92 -11.30 -6.53
N LEU A 10 8.71 -11.72 -5.29
CA LEU A 10 7.43 -12.25 -4.84
C LEU A 10 6.32 -11.18 -4.91
N GLY A 11 6.62 -9.95 -4.47
CA GLY A 11 5.71 -8.82 -4.56
C GLY A 11 5.33 -8.48 -6.00
N ARG A 12 6.28 -8.55 -6.94
CA ARG A 12 6.01 -8.34 -8.37
C ARG A 12 5.08 -9.41 -8.94
N ILE A 13 5.41 -10.69 -8.74
CA ILE A 13 4.61 -11.82 -9.24
C ILE A 13 3.19 -11.78 -8.67
N SER A 14 3.07 -11.45 -7.38
CA SER A 14 1.77 -11.34 -6.72
C SER A 14 0.93 -10.21 -7.32
N ALA A 15 1.53 -9.03 -7.53
CA ALA A 15 0.84 -7.90 -8.14
C ALA A 15 0.43 -8.19 -9.60
N GLU A 16 1.30 -8.81 -10.40
CA GLU A 16 1.00 -9.20 -11.78
C GLU A 16 -0.21 -10.16 -11.83
N LYS A 17 -0.23 -11.19 -10.98
CA LYS A 17 -1.37 -12.13 -10.89
C LYS A 17 -2.68 -11.46 -10.46
N ILE A 18 -2.61 -10.49 -9.53
CA ILE A 18 -3.80 -9.73 -9.13
C ILE A 18 -4.34 -8.94 -10.33
N LEU A 19 -3.46 -8.31 -11.12
CA LEU A 19 -3.87 -7.52 -12.29
C LEU A 19 -4.42 -8.38 -13.44
N GLU A 20 -4.01 -9.65 -13.56
CA GLU A 20 -4.63 -10.61 -14.48
C GLU A 20 -6.10 -10.87 -14.13
N ILE A 21 -6.44 -10.88 -12.83
CA ILE A 21 -7.80 -11.18 -12.33
C ILE A 21 -8.63 -9.89 -12.18
N ALA A 22 -8.01 -8.83 -11.70
CA ALA A 22 -8.60 -7.53 -11.38
C ALA A 22 -7.73 -6.40 -11.96
N PRO A 23 -7.91 -6.05 -13.25
CA PRO A 23 -7.06 -5.09 -13.96
C PRO A 23 -7.04 -3.67 -13.38
N ASP A 24 -8.04 -3.32 -12.57
CA ASP A 24 -8.19 -2.01 -11.93
C ASP A 24 -7.80 -2.00 -10.44
N ASP A 25 -7.16 -3.07 -9.94
CA ASP A 25 -6.77 -3.18 -8.53
C ASP A 25 -5.71 -2.13 -8.12
N SER A 26 -6.12 -1.18 -7.28
CA SER A 26 -5.26 -0.06 -6.89
C SER A 26 -4.08 -0.47 -5.98
N ALA A 27 -4.21 -1.59 -5.26
CA ALA A 27 -3.19 -2.08 -4.35
C ALA A 27 -2.05 -2.76 -5.13
N ALA A 28 -2.38 -3.54 -6.16
CA ALA A 28 -1.41 -4.17 -7.06
C ALA A 28 -0.56 -3.12 -7.78
N TYR A 29 -1.17 -2.07 -8.35
CA TYR A 29 -0.40 -0.96 -8.95
C TYR A 29 0.44 -0.20 -7.92
N THR A 30 -0.04 -0.05 -6.69
CA THR A 30 0.74 0.55 -5.61
C THR A 30 2.00 -0.28 -5.32
N ILE A 31 1.86 -1.61 -5.25
CA ILE A 31 2.98 -2.52 -5.04
C ILE A 31 4.00 -2.36 -6.17
N ILE A 32 3.59 -2.40 -7.43
CA ILE A 32 4.46 -2.20 -8.59
C ILE A 32 5.20 -0.85 -8.51
N SER A 33 4.48 0.25 -8.26
CA SER A 33 5.07 1.58 -8.09
C SER A 33 6.11 1.62 -6.96
N ASN A 34 5.82 0.98 -5.82
CA ASN A 34 6.74 0.95 -4.68
C ASN A 34 7.98 0.09 -4.94
N LEU A 35 7.84 -1.04 -5.65
CA LEU A 35 8.97 -1.88 -6.06
C LEU A 35 9.91 -1.16 -7.04
N HIS A 36 9.38 -0.30 -7.91
CA HIS A 36 10.22 0.57 -8.74
C HIS A 36 10.97 1.60 -7.89
N ALA A 37 10.29 2.24 -6.93
CA ALA A 37 10.92 3.21 -6.04
C ALA A 37 12.01 2.60 -5.15
N SER A 38 11.85 1.38 -4.65
CA SER A 38 12.87 0.71 -3.82
C SER A 38 14.17 0.44 -4.58
N LYS A 39 14.11 0.38 -5.92
CA LYS A 39 15.26 0.28 -6.83
C LYS A 39 15.76 1.64 -7.33
N GLY A 40 15.27 2.75 -6.78
CA GLY A 40 15.61 4.10 -7.23
C GLY A 40 14.98 4.53 -8.55
N MET A 41 14.07 3.73 -9.13
CA MET A 41 13.39 4.03 -10.40
C MET A 41 12.17 4.94 -10.19
N TRP A 42 12.42 6.15 -9.69
CA TRP A 42 11.36 7.12 -9.36
C TRP A 42 10.54 7.58 -10.58
N SER A 43 11.15 7.65 -11.76
CA SER A 43 10.44 7.97 -13.03
C SER A 43 9.36 6.92 -13.33
N VAL A 44 9.72 5.64 -13.25
CA VAL A 44 8.78 4.55 -13.54
C VAL A 44 7.64 4.53 -12.52
N LYS A 45 7.92 4.83 -11.26
CA LYS A 45 6.86 5.06 -10.25
C LYS A 45 5.92 6.19 -10.67
N ALA A 46 6.44 7.33 -11.12
CA ALA A 46 5.63 8.45 -11.56
C ALA A 46 4.74 8.08 -12.75
N ASP A 47 5.28 7.32 -13.71
CA ASP A 47 4.54 6.84 -14.87
C ASP A 47 3.38 5.91 -14.49
N VAL A 48 3.62 4.98 -13.55
CA VAL A 48 2.57 4.09 -13.01
C VAL A 48 1.47 4.91 -12.34
N LEU A 49 1.82 5.90 -11.51
CA LEU A 49 0.83 6.76 -10.84
C LEU A 49 0.06 7.64 -11.83
N ALA A 50 0.71 8.13 -12.88
CA ALA A 50 0.07 8.90 -13.95
C ALA A 50 -0.90 8.03 -14.75
N TRP A 51 -0.52 6.79 -15.06
CA TRP A 51 -1.38 5.81 -15.71
C TRP A 51 -2.60 5.44 -14.85
N MET A 52 -2.40 5.19 -13.56
CA MET A 52 -3.52 4.96 -12.63
C MET A 52 -4.49 6.15 -12.65
N LYS A 53 -3.96 7.38 -12.59
CA LYS A 53 -4.77 8.60 -12.63
C LYS A 53 -5.55 8.75 -13.93
N SER A 54 -4.95 8.45 -15.09
CA SER A 54 -5.63 8.56 -16.39
C SER A 54 -6.77 7.54 -16.55
N ARG A 55 -6.68 6.40 -15.85
CA ARG A 55 -7.73 5.37 -15.76
C ARG A 55 -8.76 5.63 -14.66
N GLY A 56 -8.62 6.69 -13.87
CA GLY A 56 -9.47 6.96 -12.71
C GLY A 56 -9.22 6.02 -11.51
N ILE A 57 -8.18 5.18 -11.58
CA ILE A 57 -7.76 4.30 -10.50
C ILE A 57 -7.08 5.16 -9.44
N LYS A 58 -7.73 5.29 -8.29
CA LYS A 58 -7.19 6.04 -7.16
C LYS A 58 -6.52 5.05 -6.23
N LYS A 59 -5.32 5.37 -5.77
CA LYS A 59 -4.73 4.69 -4.63
C LYS A 59 -5.75 4.71 -3.48
N GLU A 60 -6.12 3.55 -2.98
CA GLU A 60 -6.92 3.50 -1.75
C GLU A 60 -6.25 4.30 -0.64
N ALA A 61 -7.06 5.06 0.09
CA ALA A 61 -6.60 5.79 1.25
C ALA A 61 -6.12 4.77 2.29
N SER A 62 -4.80 4.61 2.40
CA SER A 62 -4.21 3.71 3.37
C SER A 62 -4.42 4.27 4.79
N LYS A 63 -5.05 3.46 5.64
CA LYS A 63 -5.07 3.62 7.09
C LYS A 63 -3.90 2.82 7.65
N CYS A 64 -3.06 3.43 8.47
CA CYS A 64 -2.13 2.67 9.29
C CYS A 64 -2.51 2.82 10.75
N TRP A 65 -2.14 1.85 11.58
CA TRP A 65 -2.29 1.96 13.01
C TRP A 65 -0.99 1.59 13.72
N VAL A 66 -0.78 2.18 14.89
CA VAL A 66 0.29 1.78 15.80
C VAL A 66 -0.31 1.52 17.17
N GLU A 67 0.24 0.54 17.88
CA GLU A 67 -0.13 0.25 19.26
C GLU A 67 0.96 0.78 20.20
N ILE A 68 0.59 1.64 21.13
CA ILE A 68 1.48 2.18 22.16
C ILE A 68 0.79 1.99 23.50
N ASN A 69 1.40 1.20 24.40
CA ASN A 69 0.87 0.93 25.74
C ASN A 69 -0.59 0.46 25.74
N GLY A 70 -0.95 -0.46 24.83
CA GLY A 70 -2.30 -1.00 24.69
C GLY A 70 -3.31 -0.05 24.04
N ARG A 71 -2.88 1.11 23.53
CA ARG A 71 -3.74 2.07 22.81
C ARG A 71 -3.43 2.03 21.32
N ILE A 72 -4.48 1.92 20.50
CA ILE A 72 -4.39 1.92 19.04
C ILE A 72 -4.55 3.37 18.52
N TYR A 73 -3.59 3.84 17.74
CA TYR A 73 -3.65 5.12 17.05
C TYR A 73 -3.76 4.89 15.56
N VAL A 74 -4.84 5.36 14.94
CA VAL A 74 -5.08 5.20 13.50
C VAL A 74 -4.74 6.50 12.76
N PHE A 75 -3.94 6.40 11.71
CA PHE A 75 -3.54 7.52 10.86
C PHE A 75 -4.14 7.38 9.47
N PHE A 76 -4.59 8.50 8.93
CA PHE A 76 -5.14 8.62 7.58
C PHE A 76 -4.22 9.51 6.75
N LYS A 77 -3.92 9.08 5.52
CA LYS A 77 -3.01 9.77 4.58
C LYS A 77 -3.41 11.22 4.23
N ASN A 78 -4.63 11.65 4.55
CA ASN A 78 -5.16 12.98 4.21
C ASN A 78 -5.41 13.89 5.43
N GLY A 79 -4.89 13.54 6.61
CA GLY A 79 -4.89 14.41 7.79
C GLY A 79 -6.22 14.41 8.55
N THR A 80 -6.26 13.65 9.64
CA THR A 80 -6.43 14.10 11.04
C THR A 80 -6.18 12.82 11.86
N SER A 81 -5.11 12.78 12.66
CA SER A 81 -5.01 11.69 13.65
C SER A 81 -6.11 11.94 14.67
N HIS A 82 -7.17 11.14 14.65
CA HIS A 82 -8.14 11.15 15.73
C HIS A 82 -7.61 10.21 16.82
N PRO A 83 -7.32 10.71 18.04
CA PRO A 83 -7.10 9.85 19.20
C PRO A 83 -8.44 9.31 19.67
N MET A 84 -9.15 8.52 18.85
CA MET A 84 -10.23 7.66 19.32
C MET A 84 -10.73 6.75 18.18
N MET A 85 -10.39 5.47 18.25
CA MET A 85 -11.40 4.42 18.12
C MET A 85 -10.98 3.32 19.07
N GLU A 86 -11.43 3.43 20.32
CA GLU A 86 -11.46 2.30 21.22
C GLU A 86 -12.55 1.36 20.71
N SER A 87 -12.22 0.52 19.73
CA SER A 87 -12.99 -0.71 19.54
C SER A 87 -12.56 -1.63 20.68
N ARG A 88 -13.33 -1.63 21.77
CA ARG A 88 -13.30 -2.76 22.70
C ARG A 88 -13.52 -4.01 21.86
N ARG A 89 -12.46 -4.81 21.69
CA ARG A 89 -12.66 -6.22 21.34
C ARG A 89 -13.34 -6.82 22.56
N ASN A 90 -14.66 -6.96 22.50
CA ASN A 90 -15.34 -7.90 23.37
C ASN A 90 -14.72 -9.26 23.07
N GLN A 91 -14.03 -9.81 24.06
CA GLN A 91 -13.81 -11.24 24.14
C GLN A 91 -15.16 -11.83 24.54
N ASP A 92 -15.82 -12.50 23.62
CA ASP A 92 -16.78 -13.57 23.89
C ASP A 92 -16.21 -14.86 23.30
#